data_AF-A0A075HKP2-F1
#
_entry.id   AF-A0A075HKP2-F1
#
_cell.length_a   1.000
_cell.length_b   1.000
_cell.length_c   1.000
_cell.angle_alpha   90.00
_cell.angle_beta   90.00
_cell.angle_gamma   90.00
#
_symmetry.space_group_name_H-M   'P 1'
#
loop_
_entity.id
_entity.type
_entity.pdbx_description
1 polymer ?
#
loop_
_entity_poly.entity_id
_entity_poly.type
_entity_poly.pdbx_seq_one_letter_code
_entity_poly.pdbx_strand_id
1 'polypeptide(L)' 'MKGQVSDLKLSNIVEPLAVKNQVISAATEAACMILRIDDVIATAKSAGPPPGAEGGMPPGMGGMGGMGGMGGMPDMGGMM' A
#
# COMPACT_ATOMS: atom_id res chain seq x y z
N MET A 1 6.55 34.04 23.01
CA MET A 1 5.69 35.10 22.41
C MET A 1 4.64 35.47 23.45
N LYS A 2 4.48 36.76 23.77
CA LYS A 2 3.33 37.19 24.56
C LYS A 2 2.12 37.08 23.64
N GLY A 3 1.15 36.20 23.91
CA GLY A 3 -0.02 35.93 23.06
C GLY A 3 -1.00 37.10 23.02
N GLN A 4 -0.52 38.25 22.56
CA GLN A 4 -1.23 39.52 22.51
C GLN A 4 -1.42 39.91 21.05
N VAL A 5 -2.45 40.70 20.76
CA VAL A 5 -2.70 41.24 19.42
C VAL A 5 -1.58 42.21 19.06
N SER A 6 -1.10 42.14 17.82
CA SER A 6 -0.09 43.06 17.29
C SER A 6 -0.31 43.33 15.80
N ASP A 7 0.24 44.45 15.33
CA ASP A 7 0.33 44.76 13.90
C ASP A 7 1.52 44.01 13.29
N LEU A 8 1.22 43.03 12.45
CA LEU A 8 2.25 42.18 11.82
C LEU A 8 3.05 42.92 10.75
N LYS A 9 2.45 43.92 10.09
CA LYS A 9 3.12 44.72 9.04
C LYS A 9 4.15 45.64 9.67
N LEU A 10 3.81 46.33 10.75
CA LEU A 10 4.76 47.15 11.52
C LEU A 10 5.87 46.30 12.13
N SER A 11 5.59 45.03 12.44
CA SER A 11 6.56 44.07 12.95
C SER A 11 7.42 43.41 11.87
N ASN A 12 7.25 43.78 10.59
CA ASN A 12 7.91 43.17 9.42
C ASN A 12 7.76 41.63 9.35
N ILE A 13 6.64 41.10 9.83
CA ILE A 13 6.29 39.68 9.72
C ILE A 13 5.47 39.52 8.44
N VAL A 14 6.09 38.96 7.41
CA VAL A 14 5.49 38.80 6.08
C VAL A 14 5.53 37.34 5.67
N GLU A 15 4.42 36.85 5.14
CA GLU A 15 4.30 35.48 4.63
C GLU A 15 4.22 35.48 3.11
N PRO A 16 4.81 34.50 2.40
CA PRO A 16 4.74 34.47 0.94
C PRO A 16 3.32 34.28 0.43
N LEU A 17 2.91 35.10 -0.54
CA LEU A 17 1.59 35.03 -1.17
C LEU A 17 1.30 33.63 -1.74
N ALA A 18 2.29 33.05 -2.43
CA ALA A 18 2.17 31.72 -3.03
C ALA A 18 1.84 30.64 -2.00
N VAL A 19 2.45 30.72 -0.80
CA VAL A 19 2.20 29.78 0.29
C VAL A 19 0.77 29.91 0.80
N LYS A 20 0.28 31.14 1.04
CA LYS A 20 -1.10 31.35 1.51
C LYS A 20 -2.15 30.89 0.52
N ASN A 21 -1.94 31.18 -0.77
CA ASN A 21 -2.83 30.70 -1.82
C ASN A 21 -2.87 29.18 -1.89
N GLN A 22 -1.70 28.52 -1.88
CA GLN A 22 -1.62 27.07 -1.94
C GLN A 22 -2.26 26.39 -0.73
N VAL A 23 -2.02 26.92 0.48
CA VAL A 23 -2.60 26.36 1.72
C VAL A 23 -4.12 26.45 1.71
N ILE A 24 -4.70 27.57 1.25
CA ILE A 24 -6.15 27.72 1.16
C ILE A 24 -6.73 26.73 0.14
N SER A 25 -6.14 26.64 -1.06
CA SER A 25 -6.60 25.69 -2.08
C SER A 25 -6.49 24.25 -1.62
N ALA A 26 -5.34 23.84 -1.06
CA ALA A 26 -5.11 22.47 -0.59
C ALA A 26 -6.04 22.10 0.56
N ALA A 27 -6.26 23.01 1.52
CA ALA A 27 -7.21 22.78 2.61
C ALA A 27 -8.65 22.62 2.09
N THR A 28 -9.02 23.43 1.09
CA THR A 28 -10.35 23.34 0.45
C THR A 28 -10.52 22.02 -0.29
N GLU A 29 -9.53 21.60 -1.08
CA GLU A 29 -9.57 20.32 -1.79
C GLU A 29 -9.66 19.14 -0.81
N ALA A 30 -8.84 19.14 0.25
CA ALA A 30 -8.88 18.09 1.27
C ALA A 30 -10.23 18.04 2.00
N ALA A 31 -10.78 19.21 2.39
CA ALA A 31 -12.09 19.29 3.02
C ALA A 31 -13.20 18.79 2.09
N CYS A 32 -13.17 19.19 0.82
CA CYS A 32 -14.10 18.72 -0.20
C CYS A 32 -13.99 17.20 -0.40
N MET A 33 -12.78 16.64 -0.44
CA MET A 33 -12.60 15.19 -0.54
C MET A 33 -13.23 14.46 0.65
N ILE A 34 -12.98 14.94 1.88
CA ILE A 34 -13.53 14.33 3.10
C ILE A 34 -15.06 14.41 3.12
N LEU A 35 -15.64 15.58 2.81
CA LEU A 35 -17.09 15.80 2.82
C LEU A 35 -17.85 14.99 1.77
N ARG A 36 -17.16 14.50 0.74
CA ARG A 36 -17.75 13.67 -0.33
C ARG A 36 -17.76 12.17 0.01
N ILE A 37 -17.12 11.77 1.10
CA ILE A 37 -17.11 10.36 1.52
C ILE A 37 -18.42 10.08 2.25
N ASP A 38 -19.27 9.27 1.61
CA ASP A 38 -20.56 8.88 2.18
C ASP A 38 -20.42 7.70 3.16
N ASP A 39 -19.50 6.77 2.90
CA ASP A 39 -19.21 5.62 3.76
C ASP A 39 -17.75 5.13 3.62
N VAL A 40 -17.21 4.56 4.70
CA VAL A 40 -15.88 3.94 4.74
C VAL A 40 -16.04 2.49 5.18
N ILE A 41 -15.91 1.55 4.24
CA ILE A 41 -15.95 0.12 4.54
C ILE A 41 -14.54 -0.36 4.87
N ALA A 42 -14.29 -0.66 6.14
CA ALA A 42 -13.05 -1.27 6.59
C ALA A 42 -13.15 -2.81 6.60
N THR A 43 -12.31 -3.49 5.83
CA THR A 43 -12.19 -4.95 5.90
C THR A 43 -11.16 -5.34 6.96
N ALA A 44 -11.53 -6.16 7.93
CA ALA A 44 -10.54 -6.87 8.73
C ALA A 44 -9.77 -7.84 7.81
N LYS A 45 -8.46 -8.02 8.06
CA LYS A 45 -7.74 -9.14 7.44
C LYS A 45 -8.49 -10.41 7.81
N SER A 46 -8.85 -11.21 6.81
CA SER A 46 -9.35 -12.57 7.03
C SER A 46 -8.34 -13.29 7.90
N ALA A 47 -8.81 -13.97 8.95
CA ALA A 47 -7.98 -14.97 9.59
C ALA A 47 -7.51 -15.91 8.48
N GLY A 48 -6.18 -16.04 8.30
CA GLY A 48 -5.63 -17.01 7.37
C GLY A 48 -6.22 -18.39 7.65
N PRO A 49 -6.19 -19.30 6.67
CA PRO A 49 -6.69 -20.66 6.89
C PRO A 49 -6.11 -21.22 8.19
N PRO A 50 -6.92 -21.94 8.99
CA PRO A 50 -6.45 -22.48 10.26
C PRO A 50 -5.11 -23.22 10.04
N PRO A 51 -4.12 -23.03 10.94
CA PRO A 51 -2.87 -23.77 10.86
C PRO A 51 -3.19 -25.27 10.77
N GLY A 52 -2.91 -25.88 9.62
CA GLY A 52 -3.26 -27.29 9.35
C GLY A 52 -4.27 -27.54 8.22
N ALA A 53 -4.65 -26.54 7.42
CA ALA A 53 -5.38 -26.79 6.15
C ALA A 53 -4.50 -27.46 5.04
N GLU A 54 -3.31 -27.93 5.38
CA GLU A 54 -2.63 -29.03 4.67
C GLU A 54 -3.03 -30.35 5.35
N GLY A 55 -4.21 -30.89 5.02
CA GLY A 55 -4.70 -32.06 5.75
C GLY A 55 -5.92 -32.69 5.12
N GLY A 56 -5.78 -33.19 3.89
CA GLY A 56 -6.90 -33.84 3.20
C GLY A 56 -6.54 -34.60 1.94
N MET A 57 -5.38 -35.28 1.90
CA MET A 57 -5.18 -36.36 0.93
C MET A 57 -4.88 -37.66 1.72
N PRO A 58 -5.60 -38.77 1.47
CA PRO A 58 -5.55 -39.96 2.33
C PRO A 58 -4.16 -40.62 2.33
N PRO A 59 -3.71 -41.20 3.47
CA PRO A 59 -2.52 -42.04 3.51
C PRO A 59 -2.85 -43.40 2.87
N GLY A 60 -2.53 -43.56 1.59
CA GLY A 60 -2.71 -44.85 0.93
C GLY A 60 -2.72 -44.80 -0.60
N MET A 61 -1.58 -44.53 -1.21
CA MET A 61 -1.33 -44.96 -2.59
C MET A 61 0.18 -45.21 -2.76
N GLY A 62 0.63 -46.34 -2.23
CA GLY A 62 1.93 -46.89 -2.56
C GLY A 62 1.94 -47.43 -3.99
N GLY A 63 3.07 -47.22 -4.67
CA GLY A 63 3.61 -48.15 -5.66
C GLY A 63 2.96 -48.19 -7.05
N MET A 64 3.51 -47.41 -7.98
CA MET A 64 3.68 -47.80 -9.40
C MET A 64 4.73 -46.82 -9.97
N GLY A 65 5.98 -47.18 -10.24
CA GLY A 65 6.42 -48.37 -10.95
C GLY A 65 6.52 -48.06 -12.45
N GLY A 66 7.60 -47.38 -12.85
CA GLY A 66 8.24 -47.51 -14.18
C GLY A 66 7.64 -46.78 -15.38
N MET A 67 8.35 -45.73 -15.86
CA MET A 67 8.69 -45.46 -17.27
C MET A 67 9.56 -44.18 -17.26
N GLY A 68 10.86 -44.17 -17.59
CA GLY A 68 11.50 -44.81 -18.73
C GLY A 68 11.81 -43.75 -19.80
N GLY A 69 12.91 -43.01 -19.60
CA GLY A 69 13.79 -42.45 -20.64
C GLY A 69 13.27 -41.38 -21.61
N MET A 70 13.87 -40.18 -21.55
CA MET A 70 14.47 -39.45 -22.69
C MET A 70 15.14 -38.20 -22.08
N GLY A 71 16.46 -38.07 -22.03
CA GLY A 71 17.30 -37.86 -23.21
C GLY A 71 17.74 -36.39 -23.16
N GLY A 72 18.99 -36.14 -22.79
CA GLY A 72 19.49 -34.81 -22.44
C GLY A 72 19.64 -33.82 -23.59
N MET A 73 19.87 -32.56 -23.22
CA MET A 73 20.76 -31.67 -23.95
C MET A 73 21.29 -30.60 -22.98
N PRO A 74 22.61 -30.52 -22.75
CA PRO A 74 23.24 -29.43 -22.03
C PRO A 74 23.54 -28.24 -22.95
N ASP A 75 23.58 -27.06 -22.33
CA ASP A 75 24.40 -25.90 -22.69
C ASP A 75 24.09 -25.16 -24.01
N MET A 76 23.54 -23.95 -23.87
CA MET A 76 23.84 -22.86 -24.80
C MET A 76 24.00 -21.57 -23.99
N GLY A 77 25.25 -21.34 -23.58
CA GLY A 77 25.66 -20.17 -22.84
C GLY A 77 25.59 -18.86 -23.62
N GLY A 78 25.74 -17.79 -22.84
CA GLY A 78 26.33 -16.51 -23.26
C GLY A 78 25.62 -15.77 -24.39
N MET A 79 24.71 -14.88 -24.03
CA MET A 79 24.60 -13.60 -24.72
C MET A 79 24.67 -12.46 -23.72
N MET A 80 25.62 -11.58 -24.00
CA MET A 80 25.90 -10.30 -23.37
C MET A 80 24.70 -9.36 -23.43
#